data_AF-A0A8T4ZTU1-F1
#
_entry.id   AF-A0A8T4ZTU1-F1
#
_cell.length_a   1.000
_cell.length_b   1.000
_cell.length_c   1.000
_cell.angle_alpha   90.00
_cell.angle_beta   90.00
_cell.angle_gamma   90.00
#
_symmetry.space_group_name_H-M   'P 1'
#
loop_
_entity.id
_entity.type
_entity.pdbx_description
1 polymer ?
#
loop_
_entity_poly.entity_id
_entity_poly.type
_entity_poly.pdbx_seq_one_letter_code
_entity_poly.pdbx_strand_id
1 'polypeptide(L)' 'MVKWEYKVIPIKTRIHSDHFQADSKPIIDDVQNDLNALGCEGWELVSVQDISLPDGRMFTVAYLKRRKGVS' A
#
# COMPACT_ATOMS: atom_id res chain seq x y z
N MET A 1 -25.15 -13.10 -6.09
CA MET A 1 -24.40 -11.82 -6.03
C MET A 1 -22.99 -12.10 -5.57
N VAL A 2 -21.99 -11.59 -6.28
CA VAL A 2 -20.58 -11.71 -5.86
C VAL A 2 -20.40 -10.88 -4.61
N LYS A 3 -19.96 -11.50 -3.51
CA LYS A 3 -19.61 -10.81 -2.27
C LYS A 3 -18.14 -10.37 -2.38
N TRP A 4 -17.84 -9.12 -2.05
CA TRP A 4 -16.49 -8.57 -2.09
C TRP A 4 -15.96 -8.33 -0.68
N GLU A 5 -14.67 -8.61 -0.49
CA GLU A 5 -13.89 -8.25 0.69
C GLU A 5 -12.97 -7.08 0.32
N TYR A 6 -12.72 -6.19 1.28
CA TYR A 6 -11.90 -4.99 1.07
C TYR A 6 -10.79 -4.95 2.09
N LYS A 7 -9.60 -4.53 1.67
CA LYS A 7 -8.41 -4.35 2.53
C LYS A 7 -7.77 -3.02 2.19
N VAL A 8 -7.42 -2.27 3.23
CA VAL A 8 -6.70 -1.00 3.13
C VAL A 8 -5.32 -1.23 3.73
N ILE A 9 -4.26 -0.99 2.95
CA ILE A 9 -2.90 -1.09 3.44
C ILE A 9 -2.24 0.29 3.39
N PRO A 10 -1.75 0.81 4.53
CA PRO A 10 -0.87 1.96 4.51
C PRO A 10 0.50 1.50 4.01
N ILE A 11 0.87 1.91 2.82
CA ILE A 11 2.24 1.75 2.32
C ILE A 11 3.03 2.89 2.95
N LYS A 12 3.94 2.56 3.87
CA LYS A 12 4.86 3.55 4.45
C LYS A 12 5.88 3.96 3.40
N THR A 13 5.46 4.81 2.48
CA THR A 13 6.36 5.65 1.70
C THR A 13 6.90 6.71 2.67
N ARG A 14 7.95 6.39 3.44
CA ARG A 14 8.75 7.42 4.11
C ARG A 14 9.48 8.22 3.03
N ILE A 15 8.73 9.02 2.27
CA ILE A 15 9.28 10.12 1.50
C ILE A 15 9.36 11.26 2.50
N HIS A 16 10.34 11.17 3.41
CA HIS A 16 10.81 12.37 4.09
C HIS A 16 11.49 13.19 3.00
N SER A 17 10.84 14.28 2.58
CA SER A 17 11.48 15.36 1.81
C SER A 17 12.42 16.16 2.73
N ASP A 18 13.13 15.49 3.62
CA ASP A 18 14.02 16.12 4.58
C ASP A 18 15.43 15.69 4.24
N HIS A 19 16.25 16.69 3.97
CA HIS A 19 17.64 16.60 3.55
C HIS A 19 18.58 15.95 4.59
N PHE A 20 18.04 15.23 5.58
CA PHE A 20 18.71 14.74 6.76
C PHE A 20 18.16 13.37 7.19
N GLN A 21 18.39 12.33 6.40
CA GLN A 21 18.67 10.97 6.90
C GLN A 21 19.08 10.05 5.75
N ALA A 22 20.38 9.74 5.71
CA ALA A 22 20.87 8.54 5.07
C ALA A 22 20.29 7.30 5.80
N ASP A 23 20.08 6.22 5.04
CA ASP A 23 19.91 4.83 5.51
C ASP A 23 18.51 4.29 5.89
N SER A 24 17.47 4.66 5.15
CA SER A 24 16.45 3.66 4.72
C SER A 24 15.44 4.30 3.79
N LYS A 25 15.79 4.39 2.50
CA LYS A 25 14.76 4.47 1.46
C LYS A 25 13.85 3.25 1.66
N PRO A 26 12.51 3.38 1.66
CA PRO A 26 11.68 2.21 1.45
C PRO A 26 12.19 1.54 0.17
N ILE A 27 12.71 0.32 0.29
CA ILE A 27 13.18 -0.42 -0.87
C ILE A 27 11.92 -0.65 -1.67
N ILE A 28 11.79 0.00 -2.82
CA ILE A 28 10.64 -0.13 -3.71
C ILE A 28 10.31 -1.62 -3.94
N ASP A 29 11.33 -2.48 -3.88
CA ASP A 29 11.24 -3.93 -3.93
C ASP A 29 10.41 -4.53 -2.79
N ASP A 30 10.51 -4.05 -1.55
CA ASP A 30 9.71 -4.56 -0.42
C ASP A 30 8.22 -4.24 -0.62
N VAL A 31 7.92 -3.01 -1.04
CA VAL A 31 6.56 -2.59 -1.37
C VAL A 31 6.00 -3.43 -2.53
N GLN A 32 6.82 -3.66 -3.55
CA GLN A 32 6.46 -4.48 -4.68
C GLN A 32 6.22 -5.95 -4.27
N ASN A 33 7.06 -6.51 -3.39
CA ASN A 33 6.91 -7.86 -2.87
C ASN A 33 5.62 -8.02 -2.08
N ASP A 34 5.29 -7.06 -1.21
CA ASP A 34 4.03 -7.06 -0.45
C ASP A 34 2.80 -7.00 -1.36
N LEU A 35 2.81 -6.13 -2.38
CA LEU A 35 1.72 -6.03 -3.35
C LEU A 35 1.60 -7.31 -4.19
N ASN A 36 2.72 -7.91 -4.60
CA ASN A 36 2.73 -9.16 -5.34
C ASN A 36 2.18 -10.33 -4.50
N ALA A 37 2.55 -10.42 -3.22
CA ALA A 37 2.02 -11.43 -2.30
C ALA A 37 0.50 -11.32 -2.16
N LEU A 38 -0.03 -10.09 -2.04
CA LEU A 38 -1.47 -9.84 -2.01
C LEU A 38 -2.15 -10.22 -3.34
N GLY A 39 -1.50 -9.95 -4.47
CA GLY A 39 -1.94 -10.40 -5.79
C GLY A 39 -2.06 -11.92 -5.88
N CYS A 40 -1.07 -12.66 -5.36
CA CYS A 40 -1.11 -14.12 -5.28
C CYS A 40 -2.26 -14.65 -4.40
N GLU A 41 -2.66 -13.90 -3.37
CA GLU A 41 -3.83 -14.21 -2.52
C GLU A 41 -5.18 -13.82 -3.15
N GLY A 42 -5.18 -13.33 -4.40
CA GLY A 42 -6.37 -12.91 -5.15
C GLY A 42 -6.85 -11.49 -4.83
N TRP A 43 -6.06 -10.69 -4.13
CA TRP A 43 -6.37 -9.26 -3.94
C TRP A 43 -6.06 -8.47 -5.21
N GLU A 44 -7.03 -7.70 -5.64
CA GLU A 44 -6.95 -6.80 -6.79
C GLU A 44 -6.79 -5.36 -6.30
N LEU A 45 -5.79 -4.64 -6.83
CA LEU A 45 -5.63 -3.21 -6.58
C LEU A 45 -6.78 -2.43 -7.22
N VAL A 46 -7.42 -1.56 -6.43
CA VAL A 46 -8.54 -0.71 -6.86
C VAL A 46 -8.08 0.71 -7.09
N SER A 47 -7.31 1.27 -6.14
CA SER A 47 -6.87 2.65 -6.17
C SER A 47 -5.69 2.87 -5.24
N VAL A 48 -4.93 3.92 -5.51
CA VAL A 48 -3.84 4.42 -4.66
C VAL A 48 -4.11 5.89 -4.38
N GLN A 49 -3.95 6.29 -3.12
CA GLN A 49 -4.13 7.67 -2.68
C GLN A 49 -2.96 8.10 -1.80
N ASP A 50 -2.40 9.27 -2.09
CA ASP A 50 -1.45 9.91 -1.20
C ASP A 50 -2.18 10.77 -0.16
N ILE A 51 -1.78 10.63 1.09
CA ILE A 51 -2.34 11.34 2.25
C ILE A 51 -1.20 12.11 2.91
N SER A 52 -1.35 13.44 2.95
CA SER A 52 -0.47 14.33 3.70
C SER A 52 -1.09 14.61 5.07
N LEU A 53 -0.34 14.36 6.13
CA LEU A 53 -0.71 14.74 7.49
C LEU A 53 -0.30 16.20 7.78
N PRO A 54 -0.97 16.88 8.72
CA PRO A 54 -0.64 18.26 9.11
C PRO A 54 0.78 18.44 9.62
N ASP A 55 1.42 17.38 10.10
CA ASP A 55 2.81 17.38 10.59
C ASP A 55 3.85 17.18 9.47
N GLY A 56 3.43 17.25 8.21
CA GLY A 56 4.31 17.13 7.04
C GLY A 56 4.63 15.69 6.64
N ARG A 57 4.16 14.68 7.39
CA ARG A 57 4.31 13.27 6.97
C ARG A 57 3.41 12.97 5.77
N MET A 58 3.93 12.21 4.82
CA MET A 58 3.16 11.67 3.70
C MET A 58 3.04 10.15 3.81
N PHE A 59 1.89 9.63 3.41
CA PHE A 59 1.59 8.20 3.33
C PHE A 59 0.95 7.91 1.99
N THR A 60 1.32 6.79 1.38
CA THR A 60 0.61 6.24 0.23
C THR A 60 -0.30 5.11 0.71
N VAL A 61 -1.58 5.17 0.40
CA VAL A 61 -2.56 4.17 0.79
C VAL A 61 -3.03 3.43 -0.44
N ALA A 62 -2.94 2.09 -0.42
CA ALA A 62 -3.50 1.24 -1.46
C ALA A 62 -4.81 0.60 -0.98
N TYR A 63 -5.82 0.69 -1.83
CA TYR A 63 -7.13 0.07 -1.63
C TYR A 63 -7.21 -1.19 -2.47
N LEU A 64 -7.49 -2.33 -1.85
CA LEU A 64 -7.61 -3.61 -2.53
C LEU A 64 -8.99 -4.24 -2.30
N LYS A 65 -9.43 -5.06 -3.25
CA LYS A 65 -10.63 -5.87 -3.13
C LYS A 65 -10.34 -7.32 -3.52
N ARG A 66 -11.12 -8.26 -3.00
CA ARG A 66 -11.07 -9.67 -3.39
C ARG A 66 -12.47 -10.26 -3.40
N ARG A 67 -12.73 -11.25 -4.26
CA ARG A 67 -14.00 -11.99 -4.22
C ARG A 67 -14.04 -12.90 -3.01
N LYS A 68 -15.13 -12.83 -2.24
CA LYS A 68 -15.39 -13.72 -1.11
C LYS A 68 -15.82 -15.09 -1.64
N GLY A 69 -15.02 -16.13 -1.35
CA GLY A 69 -15.33 -17.52 -1.68
C GLY A 69 -14.57 -18.12 -2.87
N VAL A 70 -13.46 -17.52 -3.29
CA VAL A 70 -12.47 -18.22 -4.13
C VAL A 70 -11.35 -18.67 -3.20
N SER A 71 -11.43 -19.93 -2.79
CA SER A 71 -10.39 -20.68 -2.07
C SER A 71 -9.73 -21.66 -3.04
#